data_AF-A0AAP4DTL3-F1
#
_entry.id   AF-A0AAP4DTL3-F1
#
_cell.length_a   1.000
_cell.length_b   1.000
_cell.length_c   1.000
_cell.angle_alpha   90.00
_cell.angle_beta   90.00
_cell.angle_gamma   90.00
#
_symmetry.space_group_name_H-M   'P 1'
#
loop_
_entity.id
_entity.type
_entity.pdbx_description
1 polymer ?
#
loop_
_entity_poly.entity_id
_entity_poly.type
_entity_poly.pdbx_seq_one_letter_code
_entity_poly.pdbx_strand_id
1 'polypeptide(L)' 'MRRNETIKLADGQEATIIRGDESALVNSYIVQLDSGELRVIDKKTLTLAPIQGRI' A
#
# COMPACT_ATOMS: atom_id res chain seq x y z
N MET A 1 8.44 -6.22 -3.55
CA MET A 1 8.67 -4.79 -3.83
C MET A 1 9.56 -4.22 -2.74
N ARG A 2 10.40 -3.24 -3.05
CA ARG A 2 11.41 -2.71 -2.11
C ARG A 2 10.89 -1.48 -1.37
N ARG A 3 11.44 -1.20 -0.18
CA ARG A 3 11.17 0.05 0.53
C ARG A 3 11.69 1.24 -0.29
N ASN A 4 10.94 2.34 -0.32
CA ASN A 4 11.13 3.53 -1.15
C ASN A 4 10.99 3.30 -2.66
N GLU A 5 10.39 2.18 -3.08
CA GLU A 5 10.02 1.95 -4.48
C GLU A 5 8.65 2.56 -4.74
N THR A 6 8.54 3.33 -5.84
CA THR A 6 7.26 3.85 -6.32
C THR A 6 6.61 2.80 -7.21
N ILE A 7 5.36 2.47 -6.91
CA ILE A 7 4.56 1.48 -7.63
C ILE A 7 3.27 2.12 -8.11
N LYS A 8 2.72 1.56 -9.19
CA LYS A 8 1.40 1.92 -9.67
C LYS A 8 0.36 0.96 -9.09
N LEU A 9 -0.63 1.52 -8.41
CA LEU A 9 -1.76 0.79 -7.84
C LEU A 9 -2.72 0.36 -8.96
N ALA A 10 -3.58 -0.61 -8.66
CA ALA A 10 -4.56 -1.13 -9.61
C ALA A 10 -5.58 -0.06 -10.09
N ASP A 11 -5.78 1.00 -9.30
CA ASP A 11 -6.61 2.16 -9.65
C ASP A 11 -5.89 3.18 -10.56
N GLY A 12 -4.61 2.95 -10.85
CA GLY A 12 -3.78 3.81 -11.67
C GLY A 12 -3.03 4.91 -10.91
N GLN A 13 -3.21 5.04 -9.60
CA GLN A 13 -2.46 5.99 -8.76
C GLN A 13 -1.03 5.52 -8.50
N GLU A 14 -0.12 6.46 -8.29
CA GLU A 14 1.26 6.18 -7.88
C GLU A 14 1.37 6.23 -6.36
N ALA A 15 2.10 5.25 -5.80
CA ALA A 15 2.30 5.13 -4.36
C ALA A 15 3.71 4.67 -4.05
N THR A 16 4.32 5.25 -3.01
CA THR A 16 5.68 4.91 -2.56
C THR A 16 5.64 3.94 -1.40
N ILE A 17 6.37 2.83 -1.49
CA ILE A 17 6.35 1.81 -0.44
C ILE A 17 7.14 2.27 0.77
N ILE A 18 6.45 2.46 1.90
CA ILE A 18 7.05 2.92 3.15
C ILE A 18 7.43 1.73 4.04
N ARG A 19 6.59 0.69 4.04
CA ARG A 19 6.88 -0.61 4.68
C ARG A 19 6.34 -1.75 3.82
N GLY A 20 7.28 -2.53 3.28
CA GLY A 20 6.98 -3.70 2.46
C GLY A 20 7.35 -5.03 3.12
N ASP A 21 8.52 -5.09 3.74
CA ASP A 21 9.19 -6.35 4.06
C ASP A 21 9.35 -6.59 5.58
N GLU A 22 8.48 -5.97 6.39
CA GLU A 22 8.43 -6.28 7.82
C GLU A 22 7.51 -7.48 8.03
N SER A 23 8.05 -8.56 8.61
CA SER A 23 7.38 -9.85 8.88
C SER A 23 6.02 -9.77 9.59
N ALA A 24 5.63 -8.59 10.08
CA ALA A 24 4.32 -8.32 10.65
C ALA A 24 3.19 -8.17 9.60
N LEU A 25 3.52 -7.82 8.35
CA LEU A 25 2.55 -7.58 7.27
C LEU A 25 2.69 -8.65 6.19
N VAL A 26 2.28 -9.88 6.50
CA VAL A 26 2.48 -11.05 5.64
C VAL A 26 1.83 -10.90 4.25
N ASN A 27 0.70 -10.18 4.17
CA ASN A 27 -0.11 -10.05 2.94
C ASN A 27 -0.34 -8.61 2.48
N SER A 28 0.30 -7.62 3.10
CA SER A 28 -0.03 -6.21 2.87
C SER A 28 1.20 -5.32 2.88
N TYR A 29 1.14 -4.20 2.18
CA TYR A 29 2.17 -3.17 2.18
C TYR A 29 1.60 -1.84 2.65
N ILE A 30 2.40 -1.06 3.37
CA ILE A 30 2.07 0.33 3.68
C ILE A 30 2.75 1.19 2.64
N VAL A 31 1.93 1.95 1.92
CA VAL A 31 2.36 2.88 0.88
C VAL A 31 1.92 4.29 1.21
N GLN A 32 2.67 5.28 0.73
CA GLN A 32 2.29 6.68 0.75
C GLN A 32 1.83 7.08 -0.65
N LEU A 33 0.62 7.59 -0.75
CA LEU A 33 0.10 8.16 -2.00
C LEU A 33 0.80 9.50 -2.29
N ASP A 34 0.70 9.98 -3.53
CA ASP A 34 1.18 11.32 -3.93
C ASP A 34 0.56 12.45 -3.08
N SER A 35 -0.68 12.25 -2.60
CA SER A 35 -1.36 13.15 -1.66
C SER A 35 -0.67 13.25 -0.28
N GLY A 36 0.31 12.39 0.00
CA GLY A 36 0.95 12.27 1.30
C GLY A 36 0.22 11.33 2.27
N GLU A 37 -0.97 10.83 1.90
CA GLU A 37 -1.76 9.90 2.71
C GLU A 37 -1.11 8.51 2.78
N LEU A 38 -1.05 7.92 3.98
CA LEU A 38 -0.58 6.56 4.20
C LEU A 38 -1.74 5.57 4.06
N ARG A 39 -1.58 4.60 3.18
CA ARG A 39 -2.57 3.57 2.87
C ARG A 39 -1.97 2.18 2.99
N VAL A 40 -2.81 1.23 3.39
CA VAL A 40 -2.47 -0.19 3.33
C VAL A 40 -2.99 -0.73 1.99
N ILE A 41 -2.16 -1.47 1.27
CA ILE A 41 -2.54 -2.18 0.06
C ILE A 41 -2.30 -3.67 0.22
N ASP A 42 -3.08 -4.47 -0.50
CA ASP A 42 -2.85 -5.91 -0.57
C ASP A 42 -1.66 -6.22 -1.51
N LYS A 43 -0.76 -7.09 -1.05
CA LYS A 43 0.45 -7.45 -1.79
C LYS A 43 0.18 -8.26 -3.07
N LYS A 44 -0.92 -9.03 -3.11
CA LYS A 44 -1.29 -9.85 -4.28
C LYS A 44 -1.99 -9.01 -5.34
N THR A 45 -2.94 -8.17 -4.94
CA THR A 45 -3.80 -7.45 -5.90
C THR A 45 -3.37 -6.00 -6.13
N LEU A 46 -2.47 -5.46 -5.31
CA LEU A 46 -2.06 -4.05 -5.35
C LEU A 46 -3.25 -3.08 -5.29
N THR A 47 -4.33 -3.52 -4.64
CA THR A 47 -5.52 -2.72 -4.39
C THR A 47 -5.46 -2.17 -2.98
N LEU A 48 -6.02 -0.98 -2.81
CA LEU A 48 -6.19 -0.37 -1.50
C LEU A 48 -7.04 -1.29 -0.62
N ALA A 49 -6.56 -1.57 0.59
CA ALA A 49 -7.37 -2.26 1.58
C ALA A 49 -8.61 -1.39 1.83
N PRO A 50 -9.82 -1.98 1.83
CA PRO A 50 -11.00 -1.22 2.19
C PRO A 50 -10.76 -0.65 3.60
N ILE A 51 -10.90 0.67 3.73
CA ILE A 51 -11.05 1.29 5.04
C ILE A 51 -12.17 0.51 5.73
N GLN A 52 -11.84 -0.22 6.79
CA GLN A 52 -12.85 -0.90 7.59
C GLN A 52 -13.56 0.16 8.42
N GLY A 53 -14.32 1.02 7.73
CA GLY A 53 -15.33 1.88 8.28
C GLY A 53 -16.43 0.96 8.77
N ARG A 54 -16.34 0.57 10.03
CA ARG A 54 -17.46 -0.03 10.73
C ARG A 54 -18.31 1.12 11.25
N ILE A 55 -19.45 1.29 10.56
CA ILE A 55 -20.70 1.91 11.04
C ILE A 55 -20.98 1.63 12.51
#